data_AF-A0A800A6I4-F1
#
_entry.id   AF-A0A800A6I4-F1
#
_cell.length_a   1.000
_cell.length_b   1.000
_cell.length_c   1.000
_cell.angle_alpha   90.00
_cell.angle_beta   90.00
_cell.angle_gamma   90.00
#
_symmetry.space_group_name_H-M   'P 1'
#
loop_
_entity.id
_entity.type
_entity.pdbx_description
1 polymer ?
#
loop_
_entity_poly.entity_id
_entity_poly.type
_entity_poly.pdbx_seq_one_letter_code
_entity_poly.pdbx_strand_id
1 'polypeptide(L)'
;MGGRHRGAWALRSGHGAHGRSGRGERVPVSLDVYEELRREALAKIDGTGLDPVAQPEAVRELLESTVDEYQRRAHLGEGRSLADPRATVERLVESVTGNGPLARLLRRADVEEIFVEGDQVTYLEAGGALRACEVPVTEQENRHVISQLIAATDRRLDASNPIAQARVLDGAARLTVVIPPVSDHLSATIRRYALRRQSLESLISLGSLTQAAATFLEAAMRASASVLVSGPPGAGKTSFLSALMAAAPTDHCIRACEEVRELHVPLVHGSYYEARPPSLDGTGEISLRDLVKVTLAMRPDMIVVGEVRGAEAFELTRAANAG
;
A
#
# COMPACT_ATOMS: atom_id res chain seq x y z
N MET A 1 28.36 -15.63 43.68
CA MET A 1 26.98 -16.17 43.75
C MET A 1 26.27 -15.68 42.50
N GLY A 2 26.23 -16.47 41.42
CA GLY A 2 25.06 -17.30 41.07
C GLY A 2 24.02 -16.43 40.31
N GLY A 3 23.66 -16.65 39.05
CA GLY A 3 23.84 -17.79 38.18
C GLY A 3 23.62 -17.46 36.70
N ARG A 4 23.88 -18.49 35.90
CA ARG A 4 23.81 -18.58 34.44
C ARG A 4 22.34 -18.65 33.99
N HIS A 5 22.04 -18.23 32.76
CA HIS A 5 21.25 -19.06 31.84
C HIS A 5 21.56 -18.73 30.37
N ARG A 6 22.04 -19.76 29.65
CA ARG A 6 22.09 -19.89 28.19
C ARG A 6 20.85 -20.66 27.73
N GLY A 7 20.50 -20.50 26.45
CA GLY A 7 19.69 -21.47 25.66
C GLY A 7 19.22 -20.79 24.36
N ALA A 8 19.96 -20.83 23.24
CA ALA A 8 20.24 -21.97 22.35
C ALA A 8 18.96 -22.64 21.81
N TRP A 9 18.53 -22.17 20.64
CA TRP A 9 17.46 -22.74 19.82
C TRP A 9 17.94 -24.05 19.20
N ALA A 10 17.29 -25.15 19.55
CA ALA A 10 17.53 -26.48 18.98
C ALA A 10 16.29 -26.91 18.18
N LEU A 11 16.47 -27.05 16.87
CA LEU A 11 15.55 -27.72 15.96
C LEU A 11 15.50 -29.22 16.31
N ARG A 12 14.31 -29.75 16.57
CA ARG A 12 14.05 -31.19 16.62
C ARG A 12 12.99 -31.58 15.60
N SER A 13 13.46 -32.29 14.58
CA SER A 13 12.68 -33.11 13.66
C SER A 13 12.16 -34.34 14.41
N GLY A 14 10.85 -34.60 14.32
CA GLY A 14 10.21 -35.79 14.86
C GLY A 14 9.25 -36.38 13.83
N HIS A 15 9.65 -37.46 13.18
CA HIS A 15 8.77 -38.38 12.48
C HIS A 15 7.92 -39.15 13.50
N GLY A 16 6.60 -39.15 13.31
CA GLY A 16 5.65 -39.96 14.07
C GLY A 16 4.48 -40.33 13.18
N ALA A 17 4.54 -41.53 12.60
CA ALA A 17 3.44 -42.14 11.86
C ALA A 17 2.38 -42.64 12.86
N HIS A 18 1.12 -42.20 12.73
CA HIS A 18 -0.07 -42.86 13.29
C HIS A 18 -1.23 -42.73 12.30
N GLY A 19 -1.68 -43.86 11.76
CA GLY A 19 -2.89 -43.93 10.97
C GLY A 19 -4.14 -43.80 11.85
N ARG A 20 -5.15 -43.08 11.33
CA ARG A 20 -6.55 -43.21 11.74
C ARG A 20 -7.47 -42.92 10.56
N SER A 21 -8.49 -43.75 10.50
CA SER A 21 -9.51 -43.92 9.48
C SER A 21 -10.43 -42.71 9.26
N GLY A 22 -10.75 -42.44 7.99
CA GLY A 22 -12.13 -42.35 7.49
C GLY A 22 -13.04 -41.28 8.08
N ARG A 23 -12.85 -40.03 7.64
CA ARG A 23 -13.94 -39.09 7.33
C ARG A 23 -13.54 -38.37 6.05
N GLY A 24 -14.46 -38.24 5.10
CA GLY A 24 -14.23 -37.53 3.84
C GLY A 24 -13.86 -36.07 4.12
N GLU A 25 -12.56 -35.82 4.20
CA GLU A 25 -11.98 -34.50 4.38
C GLU A 25 -12.12 -33.79 3.04
N ARG A 26 -12.94 -32.72 3.02
CA ARG A 26 -13.13 -31.89 1.82
C ARG A 26 -11.80 -31.24 1.50
N VAL A 27 -11.09 -31.79 0.52
CA VAL A 27 -9.79 -31.27 0.08
C VAL A 27 -10.04 -29.97 -0.67
N PRO A 28 -9.50 -28.82 -0.24
CA PRO A 28 -9.56 -27.59 -1.03
C PRO A 28 -9.00 -27.84 -2.43
N VAL A 29 -9.50 -27.12 -3.45
CA VAL A 29 -8.86 -27.13 -4.78
C VAL A 29 -7.37 -26.83 -4.59
N SER A 30 -6.48 -27.69 -5.09
CA SER A 30 -5.04 -27.41 -5.03
C SER A 30 -4.77 -26.14 -5.83
N LEU A 31 -3.99 -25.21 -5.28
CA LEU A 31 -3.70 -23.89 -5.90
C LEU A 31 -3.25 -24.03 -7.37
N ASP A 32 -2.53 -25.11 -7.71
CA ASP A 32 -2.11 -25.42 -9.08
C ASP A 32 -3.28 -25.58 -10.07
N VAL A 33 -4.35 -26.28 -9.66
CA VAL A 33 -5.54 -26.52 -10.50
C VAL A 33 -6.32 -25.23 -10.67
N TYR A 34 -6.41 -24.43 -9.60
CA TYR A 34 -7.05 -23.13 -9.67
C TYR A 34 -6.33 -22.20 -10.66
N GLU A 35 -4.99 -22.15 -10.64
CA GLU A 35 -4.21 -21.33 -11.57
C GLU A 35 -4.29 -21.81 -13.02
N GLU A 36 -4.37 -23.12 -13.26
CA GLU A 36 -4.64 -23.67 -14.58
C GLU A 36 -5.99 -23.19 -15.11
N LEU A 37 -7.06 -23.37 -14.33
CA LEU A 37 -8.41 -22.93 -14.66
C LEU A 37 -8.48 -21.42 -14.88
N ARG A 38 -7.81 -20.64 -14.03
CA ARG A 38 -7.79 -19.19 -14.13
C ARG A 38 -7.10 -18.72 -15.40
N ARG A 39 -5.99 -19.35 -15.80
CA ARG A 39 -5.30 -19.07 -17.06
C ARG A 39 -6.19 -19.38 -18.26
N GLU A 40 -6.87 -20.53 -18.24
CA GLU A 40 -7.81 -20.92 -19.31
C GLU A 40 -8.98 -19.93 -19.40
N ALA A 41 -9.56 -19.55 -18.26
CA ALA A 41 -10.63 -18.59 -18.15
C ALA A 41 -10.24 -17.21 -18.72
N LEU A 42 -9.11 -16.65 -18.31
CA LEU A 42 -8.62 -15.37 -18.83
C LEU A 42 -8.39 -15.41 -20.34
N ALA A 43 -7.80 -16.48 -20.86
CA ALA A 43 -7.59 -16.65 -22.30
C ALA A 43 -8.92 -16.71 -23.09
N LYS A 44 -9.95 -17.36 -22.53
CA LYS A 44 -11.29 -17.42 -23.12
C LYS A 44 -12.00 -16.05 -23.08
N ILE A 45 -11.87 -15.31 -21.98
CA ILE A 45 -12.41 -13.94 -21.87
C ILE A 45 -11.75 -13.04 -22.93
N ASP A 46 -10.42 -13.06 -23.02
CA ASP A 46 -9.68 -12.27 -24.01
C ASP A 46 -10.06 -12.65 -25.45
N GLY A 47 -10.22 -13.95 -25.73
CA GLY A 47 -10.63 -14.44 -27.05
C GLY A 47 -12.06 -14.09 -27.45
N THR A 48 -12.95 -13.82 -26.49
CA THR A 48 -14.34 -13.39 -26.73
C THR A 48 -14.49 -11.87 -26.75
N GLY A 49 -13.53 -11.13 -26.20
CA GLY A 49 -13.57 -9.67 -26.07
C GLY A 49 -14.62 -9.19 -25.05
N LEU A 50 -15.03 -10.05 -24.12
CA LEU A 50 -15.95 -9.69 -23.04
C LEU A 50 -15.24 -8.75 -22.06
N ASP A 51 -15.95 -7.71 -21.61
CA ASP A 51 -15.49 -6.85 -20.53
C ASP A 51 -15.99 -7.41 -19.19
N PRO A 52 -15.11 -7.87 -18.28
CA PRO A 52 -15.51 -8.44 -17.00
C PRO A 52 -16.33 -7.52 -16.10
N VAL A 53 -16.12 -6.20 -16.21
CA VAL A 53 -16.80 -5.20 -15.39
C VAL A 53 -18.13 -4.81 -16.02
N ALA A 54 -18.16 -4.61 -17.33
CA ALA A 54 -19.37 -4.18 -18.03
C ALA A 54 -20.35 -5.32 -18.32
N GLN A 55 -19.88 -6.57 -18.40
CA GLN A 55 -20.68 -7.75 -18.80
C GLN A 55 -20.55 -8.91 -17.79
N PRO A 56 -20.90 -8.70 -16.52
CA PRO A 56 -20.65 -9.68 -15.45
C PRO A 56 -21.40 -11.01 -15.65
N GLU A 57 -22.62 -10.99 -16.20
CA GLU A 57 -23.41 -12.21 -16.43
C GLU A 57 -22.81 -13.08 -17.55
N ALA A 58 -22.42 -12.47 -18.67
CA ALA A 58 -21.79 -13.20 -19.78
C ALA A 58 -20.44 -13.81 -19.36
N VAL A 59 -19.65 -13.07 -18.56
CA VAL A 59 -18.41 -13.60 -18.00
C VAL A 59 -18.69 -14.74 -17.02
N ARG A 60 -19.70 -14.63 -16.16
CA ARG A 60 -20.11 -15.72 -15.27
C ARG A 60 -20.46 -16.99 -16.06
N GLU A 61 -21.30 -16.88 -17.09
CA GLU A 61 -21.69 -18.02 -17.92
C GLU A 61 -20.47 -18.70 -18.58
N LEU A 62 -19.51 -17.92 -19.07
CA LEU A 62 -18.27 -18.45 -19.65
C LEU A 62 -17.39 -19.16 -18.61
N LEU A 63 -17.33 -18.64 -17.38
CA LEU A 63 -16.58 -19.26 -16.30
C LEU A 63 -17.23 -20.56 -15.83
N GLU A 64 -18.57 -20.58 -15.72
CA GLU A 64 -19.34 -21.79 -15.44
C GLU A 64 -19.09 -22.86 -16.49
N SER A 65 -19.17 -22.51 -17.78
CA SER A 65 -18.91 -23.45 -18.86
C SER A 65 -17.48 -24.00 -18.83
N THR A 66 -16.50 -23.14 -18.51
CA THR A 66 -15.08 -23.53 -18.40
C THR A 66 -14.84 -24.50 -17.24
N VAL A 67 -15.44 -24.24 -16.07
CA VAL A 67 -15.34 -25.14 -14.92
C VAL A 67 -16.04 -26.47 -15.20
N ASP A 68 -17.19 -26.45 -15.87
CA ASP A 68 -17.91 -27.66 -16.26
C ASP A 68 -17.14 -28.50 -17.28
N GLU A 69 -16.48 -27.88 -18.25
CA GLU A 69 -15.57 -28.55 -19.20
C GLU A 69 -14.40 -29.21 -18.49
N TYR A 70 -13.79 -28.51 -17.53
CA TYR A 70 -12.73 -29.07 -16.70
C TYR A 70 -13.23 -30.27 -15.88
N GLN A 71 -14.38 -30.16 -15.23
CA GLN A 71 -14.96 -31.26 -14.45
C GLN A 71 -15.23 -32.49 -15.32
N ARG A 72 -15.74 -32.31 -16.55
CA ARG A 72 -15.94 -33.42 -17.48
C ARG A 72 -14.61 -34.12 -17.83
N ARG A 73 -13.55 -33.36 -18.12
CA ARG A 73 -12.20 -33.93 -18.37
C ARG A 73 -11.65 -34.66 -17.14
N ALA A 74 -11.78 -34.06 -15.96
CA ALA A 74 -11.33 -34.68 -14.71
C ALA A 74 -12.05 -36.00 -14.40
N HIS A 75 -13.35 -36.11 -14.71
CA HIS A 75 -14.10 -37.37 -14.57
C HIS A 75 -13.64 -38.46 -15.54
N LEU A 76 -13.05 -38.09 -16.68
CA LEU A 76 -12.44 -39.00 -17.65
C LEU A 76 -10.99 -39.38 -17.29
N GLY A 77 -10.47 -38.88 -16.17
CA GLY A 77 -9.12 -39.18 -15.67
C GLY A 77 -8.06 -38.13 -16.05
N GLU A 78 -8.44 -37.08 -16.78
CA GLU A 78 -7.55 -35.97 -17.16
C GLU A 78 -7.63 -34.86 -16.11
N GLY A 79 -6.92 -35.04 -14.99
CA GLY A 79 -6.81 -34.03 -13.92
C GLY A 79 -7.51 -34.44 -12.62
N ARG A 80 -7.62 -33.49 -11.68
CA ARG A 80 -8.23 -33.71 -10.36
C ARG A 80 -9.60 -33.06 -10.31
N SER A 81 -10.62 -33.79 -9.86
CA SER A 81 -11.94 -33.18 -9.67
C SER A 81 -11.88 -32.09 -8.60
N LEU A 82 -12.51 -30.96 -8.86
CA LEU A 82 -12.69 -29.87 -7.90
C LEU A 82 -13.65 -30.33 -6.79
N ALA A 83 -13.30 -30.06 -5.54
CA ALA A 83 -14.17 -30.37 -4.42
C ALA A 83 -15.45 -29.52 -4.38
N ASP A 84 -15.38 -28.28 -4.88
CA ASP A 84 -16.52 -27.39 -5.00
C ASP A 84 -16.42 -26.54 -6.29
N PRO A 85 -17.05 -27.00 -7.38
CA PRO A 85 -17.08 -26.26 -8.65
C PRO A 85 -17.71 -24.88 -8.52
N ARG A 86 -18.77 -24.72 -7.71
CA ARG A 86 -19.49 -23.45 -7.56
C ARG A 86 -18.62 -22.41 -6.86
N ALA A 87 -17.99 -22.80 -5.76
CA ALA A 87 -17.04 -21.92 -5.07
C ALA A 87 -15.84 -21.55 -5.98
N THR A 88 -15.43 -22.46 -6.88
CA THR A 88 -14.36 -22.18 -7.85
C THR A 88 -14.79 -21.12 -8.87
N VAL A 89 -16.02 -21.22 -9.42
CA VAL A 89 -16.59 -20.20 -10.29
C VAL A 89 -16.67 -18.85 -9.58
N GLU A 90 -17.17 -18.81 -8.35
CA GLU A 90 -17.26 -17.57 -7.57
C GLU A 90 -15.89 -16.91 -7.39
N ARG A 91 -14.86 -17.69 -7.04
CA ARG A 91 -13.50 -17.19 -6.91
C ARG A 91 -12.93 -16.68 -8.24
N LEU A 92 -13.18 -17.39 -9.35
CA LEU A 92 -12.76 -16.96 -10.68
C LEU A 92 -13.42 -15.64 -11.06
N VAL A 93 -14.75 -15.50 -10.84
CA VAL A 93 -15.49 -14.25 -11.07
C VAL A 93 -14.85 -13.11 -10.29
N GLU A 94 -14.57 -13.31 -9.00
CA GLU A 94 -13.91 -12.29 -8.18
C GLU A 94 -12.52 -11.92 -8.69
N SER A 95 -11.75 -12.91 -9.14
CA SER A 95 -10.42 -12.70 -9.70
C SER A 95 -10.45 -11.84 -10.96
N VAL A 96 -11.33 -12.16 -11.92
CA VAL A 96 -11.40 -11.47 -13.22
C VAL A 96 -12.11 -10.13 -13.15
N THR A 97 -13.04 -9.94 -12.20
CA THR A 97 -13.73 -8.66 -11.99
C THR A 97 -12.97 -7.70 -11.07
N GLY A 98 -11.76 -8.05 -10.63
CA GLY A 98 -10.96 -7.21 -9.72
C GLY A 98 -11.56 -7.13 -8.31
N ASN A 99 -12.36 -8.11 -7.89
CA ASN A 99 -13.00 -8.21 -6.58
C ASN A 99 -12.36 -9.26 -5.65
N GLY A 100 -11.21 -9.80 -6.03
CA GLY A 100 -10.45 -10.78 -5.26
C GLY A 100 -9.95 -10.27 -3.90
N PRO A 101 -9.28 -11.11 -3.10
CA PRO A 101 -9.00 -10.82 -1.70
C PRO A 101 -8.16 -9.56 -1.45
N LEU A 102 -7.15 -9.30 -2.30
CA LEU A 102 -6.38 -8.06 -2.22
C LEU A 102 -7.26 -6.82 -2.48
N ALA A 103 -8.16 -6.87 -3.47
CA ALA A 103 -9.10 -5.78 -3.73
C ALA A 103 -10.10 -5.57 -2.58
N ARG A 104 -10.51 -6.64 -1.88
CA ARG A 104 -11.33 -6.53 -0.66
C ARG A 104 -10.57 -5.80 0.46
N LEU A 105 -9.29 -6.12 0.68
CA LEU A 105 -8.44 -5.39 1.62
C LEU A 105 -8.26 -3.93 1.21
N LEU A 106 -8.08 -3.66 -0.09
CA LEU A 106 -7.96 -2.30 -0.60
C LEU A 106 -9.23 -1.46 -0.39
N ARG A 107 -10.41 -2.05 -0.18
CA ARG A 107 -11.64 -1.30 0.13
C ARG A 107 -11.85 -1.03 1.63
N ARG A 108 -11.09 -1.67 2.50
CA ARG A 108 -11.19 -1.50 3.95
C ARG A 108 -10.55 -0.17 4.38
N ALA A 109 -11.32 0.66 5.11
CA ALA A 109 -10.86 1.95 5.61
C ALA A 109 -10.02 1.84 6.89
N ASP A 110 -10.10 0.71 7.59
CA ASP A 110 -9.35 0.40 8.81
C ASP A 110 -7.97 -0.20 8.54
N VAL A 111 -7.63 -0.46 7.27
CA VAL A 111 -6.30 -0.93 6.84
C VAL A 111 -5.43 0.27 6.49
N GLU A 112 -4.26 0.37 7.12
CA GLU A 112 -3.29 1.46 6.88
C GLU A 112 -2.22 1.06 5.87
N GLU A 113 -1.80 -0.20 5.89
CA GLU A 113 -0.71 -0.69 5.03
C GLU A 113 -0.96 -2.15 4.64
N ILE A 114 -0.62 -2.51 3.40
CA ILE A 114 -0.72 -3.87 2.87
C ILE A 114 0.64 -4.27 2.32
N PHE A 115 1.13 -5.43 2.72
CA PHE A 115 2.37 -6.04 2.24
C PHE A 115 2.02 -7.30 1.45
N VAL A 116 2.60 -7.41 0.25
CA VAL A 116 2.40 -8.51 -0.68
C VAL A 116 3.77 -9.11 -0.99
N GLU A 117 3.94 -10.39 -0.71
CA GLU A 117 5.15 -11.16 -1.01
C GLU A 117 4.73 -12.45 -1.71
N GLY A 118 4.67 -12.41 -3.04
CA GLY A 118 4.17 -13.48 -3.91
C GLY A 118 2.70 -13.78 -3.63
N ASP A 119 2.45 -14.96 -3.08
CA ASP A 119 1.13 -15.44 -2.66
C ASP A 119 0.79 -15.09 -1.21
N GLN A 120 1.72 -14.50 -0.46
CA GLN A 120 1.51 -14.06 0.91
C GLN A 120 1.03 -12.61 0.94
N VAL A 121 -0.07 -12.36 1.65
CA VAL A 121 -0.58 -11.00 1.87
C VAL A 121 -0.76 -10.79 3.35
N THR A 122 -0.12 -9.75 3.87
CA THR A 122 -0.31 -9.26 5.24
C THR A 122 -0.71 -7.79 5.23
N TYR A 123 -1.33 -7.32 6.30
CA TYR A 123 -1.78 -5.93 6.38
C TYR A 123 -1.75 -5.42 7.82
N LEU A 124 -1.52 -4.12 7.95
CA LEU A 124 -1.54 -3.40 9.22
C LEU A 124 -2.90 -2.70 9.38
N GLU A 125 -3.60 -3.01 10.46
CA GLU A 125 -4.82 -2.28 10.84
C GLU A 125 -4.48 -0.99 11.59
N ALA A 126 -5.44 -0.06 11.63
CA ALA A 126 -5.30 1.26 12.27
C ALA A 126 -5.01 1.24 13.79
N GLY A 127 -5.05 0.07 14.42
CA GLY A 127 -4.60 -0.17 15.79
C GLY A 127 -3.14 -0.64 15.92
N GLY A 128 -2.39 -0.71 14.81
CA GLY A 128 -1.02 -1.21 14.75
C GLY A 128 -0.88 -2.73 14.77
N ALA A 129 -1.98 -3.46 14.60
CA ALA A 129 -1.98 -4.93 14.56
C ALA A 129 -1.69 -5.43 13.15
N LEU A 130 -0.62 -6.21 12.99
CA LEU A 130 -0.29 -6.89 11.74
C LEU A 130 -1.08 -8.21 11.64
N ARG A 131 -1.76 -8.44 10.51
CA ARG A 131 -2.57 -9.63 10.24
C ARG A 131 -2.22 -10.24 8.89
N ALA A 132 -2.40 -11.55 8.77
CA ALA A 132 -2.38 -12.23 7.48
C ALA A 132 -3.77 -12.20 6.82
N CYS A 133 -3.81 -12.23 5.49
CA CYS A 133 -5.04 -12.45 4.75
C CYS A 133 -5.55 -13.86 5.05
N GLU A 134 -6.80 -13.99 5.50
CA GLU A 134 -7.39 -15.28 5.85
C GLU A 134 -7.74 -16.13 4.63
N VAL A 135 -7.98 -15.48 3.49
CA VAL A 135 -8.31 -16.14 2.23
C VAL A 135 -7.02 -16.42 1.48
N PRO A 136 -6.73 -17.70 1.11
CA PRO A 136 -5.58 -18.01 0.28
C PRO A 136 -5.64 -17.25 -1.04
N VAL A 137 -4.54 -16.61 -1.43
CA VAL A 137 -4.38 -15.93 -2.72
C VAL A 137 -3.22 -16.54 -3.48
N THR A 138 -3.15 -16.31 -4.79
CA THR A 138 -1.99 -16.68 -5.61
C THR A 138 -1.18 -15.45 -6.00
N GLU A 139 0.09 -15.66 -6.36
CA GLU A 139 0.94 -14.55 -6.85
C GLU A 139 0.32 -13.90 -8.10
N GLN A 140 -0.21 -14.67 -9.04
CA GLN A 140 -0.84 -14.12 -10.24
C GLN A 140 -2.10 -13.30 -9.90
N GLU A 141 -2.87 -13.64 -8.85
CA GLU A 141 -4.01 -12.84 -8.39
C GLU A 141 -3.54 -11.47 -7.91
N ASN A 142 -2.53 -11.47 -7.04
CA ASN A 142 -1.93 -10.25 -6.52
C ASN A 142 -1.31 -9.41 -7.65
N ARG A 143 -0.59 -10.04 -8.58
CA ARG A 143 0.03 -9.39 -9.74
C ARG A 143 -1.01 -8.71 -10.61
N HIS A 144 -2.14 -9.36 -10.88
CA HIS A 144 -3.21 -8.79 -11.69
C HIS A 144 -3.76 -7.49 -11.08
N VAL A 145 -4.07 -7.51 -9.77
CA VAL A 145 -4.56 -6.33 -9.04
C VAL A 145 -3.51 -5.22 -9.05
N ILE A 146 -2.23 -5.53 -8.80
CA ILE A 146 -1.16 -4.54 -8.81
C ILE A 146 -0.94 -3.95 -10.21
N SER A 147 -1.00 -4.76 -11.26
CA SER A 147 -0.92 -4.29 -12.64
C SER A 147 -2.06 -3.33 -12.98
N GLN A 148 -3.29 -3.59 -12.50
CA GLN A 148 -4.40 -2.65 -12.65
C GLN A 148 -4.15 -1.32 -11.92
N LEU A 149 -3.63 -1.38 -10.69
CA LEU A 149 -3.28 -0.18 -9.92
C LEU A 149 -2.21 0.66 -10.63
N ILE A 150 -1.19 0.02 -11.23
CA ILE A 150 -0.14 0.72 -11.98
C ILE A 150 -0.67 1.27 -13.31
N ALA A 151 -1.53 0.52 -14.02
CA ALA A 151 -2.10 0.94 -15.30
C ALA A 151 -2.95 2.21 -15.22
N ALA A 152 -3.50 2.52 -14.04
CA ALA A 152 -4.20 3.77 -13.75
C ALA A 152 -3.27 4.98 -13.53
N THR A 153 -1.96 4.80 -13.66
CA THR A 153 -0.93 5.83 -13.40
C THR A 153 -0.05 6.08 -14.62
N ASP A 154 0.88 7.03 -14.53
CA ASP A 154 1.89 7.30 -15.56
C ASP A 154 3.10 6.35 -15.50
N ARG A 155 3.03 5.31 -14.66
CA ARG A 155 4.13 4.38 -14.41
C ARG A 155 3.98 3.08 -15.18
N ARG A 156 5.11 2.40 -15.38
CA ARG A 156 5.19 1.08 -16.00
C ARG A 156 5.83 0.08 -15.04
N LEU A 157 5.36 -1.16 -15.14
CA LEU A 157 5.90 -2.29 -14.40
C LEU A 157 6.01 -3.48 -15.37
N ASP A 158 7.23 -3.77 -15.81
CA ASP A 158 7.55 -4.85 -16.75
C ASP A 158 8.99 -5.34 -16.56
N ALA A 159 9.43 -6.32 -17.35
CA ALA A 159 10.76 -6.89 -17.21
C ALA A 159 11.90 -5.88 -17.47
N SER A 160 11.65 -4.80 -18.22
CA SER A 160 12.61 -3.72 -18.46
C SER A 160 12.58 -2.66 -17.36
N ASN A 161 11.43 -2.51 -16.67
CA ASN A 161 11.20 -1.59 -15.57
C ASN A 161 10.64 -2.36 -14.35
N PRO A 162 11.47 -3.21 -13.70
CA PRO A 162 11.00 -4.15 -12.68
C PRO A 162 10.69 -3.50 -11.32
N ILE A 163 10.91 -2.18 -11.18
CA ILE A 163 10.63 -1.41 -9.97
C ILE A 163 9.72 -0.25 -10.35
N ALA A 164 8.60 -0.09 -9.64
CA ALA A 164 7.72 1.05 -9.80
C ALA A 164 7.30 1.62 -8.45
N GLN A 165 7.19 2.95 -8.41
CA GLN A 165 6.58 3.68 -7.31
C GLN A 165 5.52 4.60 -7.89
N ALA A 166 4.31 4.55 -7.35
CA ALA A 166 3.18 5.26 -7.91
C ALA A 166 2.18 5.70 -6.82
N ARG A 167 1.43 6.75 -7.12
CA ARG A 167 0.20 7.11 -6.41
C ARG A 167 -0.95 6.32 -7.00
N VAL A 168 -1.65 5.56 -6.18
CA VAL A 168 -2.76 4.69 -6.58
C VAL A 168 -4.01 5.01 -5.77
N LEU A 169 -5.14 4.43 -6.16
CA LEU A 169 -6.45 4.68 -5.51
C LEU A 169 -6.78 6.18 -5.46
N ASP A 170 -6.74 6.85 -6.63
CA ASP A 170 -6.98 8.29 -6.77
C ASP A 170 -6.09 9.16 -5.87
N GLY A 171 -4.87 8.70 -5.60
CA GLY A 171 -3.89 9.39 -4.76
C GLY A 171 -4.09 9.16 -3.26
N ALA A 172 -5.00 8.29 -2.84
CA ALA A 172 -5.21 7.94 -1.44
C ALA A 172 -4.16 6.96 -0.88
N ALA A 173 -3.34 6.35 -1.73
CA ALA A 173 -2.27 5.46 -1.31
C ALA A 173 -1.02 5.56 -2.19
N ARG A 174 0.13 5.20 -1.62
CA ARG A 174 1.37 4.94 -2.35
C ARG A 174 1.52 3.44 -2.56
N LEU A 175 1.84 3.05 -3.78
CA LEU A 175 2.30 1.71 -4.14
C LEU A 175 3.80 1.76 -4.41
N THR A 176 4.55 0.89 -3.76
CA THR A 176 5.90 0.50 -4.16
C THR A 176 5.84 -0.97 -4.56
N VAL A 177 6.34 -1.31 -5.74
CA VAL A 177 6.34 -2.67 -6.26
C VAL A 177 7.67 -3.01 -6.92
N VAL A 178 8.11 -4.24 -6.71
CA VAL A 178 9.28 -4.87 -7.31
C VAL A 178 8.87 -6.23 -7.86
N ILE A 179 9.33 -6.56 -9.05
CA ILE A 179 9.11 -7.86 -9.69
C ILE A 179 10.45 -8.50 -10.11
N PRO A 180 10.47 -9.81 -10.43
CA PRO A 180 11.64 -10.45 -11.01
C PRO A 180 12.15 -9.71 -12.26
N PRO A 181 13.48 -9.66 -12.46
CA PRO A 181 14.53 -10.39 -11.73
C PRO A 181 15.10 -9.66 -10.49
N VAL A 182 14.55 -8.50 -10.09
CA VAL A 182 15.09 -7.74 -8.94
C VAL A 182 14.73 -8.38 -7.61
N SER A 183 13.57 -9.04 -7.54
CA SER A 183 13.10 -9.85 -6.43
C SER A 183 12.84 -11.29 -6.87
N ASP A 184 12.82 -12.24 -5.91
CA ASP A 184 12.54 -13.65 -6.21
C ASP A 184 11.11 -13.89 -6.70
N HIS A 185 10.18 -13.03 -6.30
CA HIS A 185 8.75 -13.08 -6.51
C HIS A 185 8.19 -11.65 -6.50
N LEU A 186 6.92 -11.46 -6.84
CA LEU A 186 6.26 -10.16 -6.66
C LEU A 186 6.40 -9.65 -5.21
N SER A 187 7.01 -8.49 -5.00
CA SER A 187 7.06 -7.81 -3.70
C SER A 187 6.41 -6.44 -3.83
N ALA A 188 5.40 -6.15 -3.02
CA ALA A 188 4.75 -4.85 -3.06
C ALA A 188 4.28 -4.37 -1.68
N THR A 189 4.30 -3.06 -1.49
CA THR A 189 3.77 -2.38 -0.32
C THR A 189 2.81 -1.30 -0.76
N ILE A 190 1.57 -1.35 -0.25
CA ILE A 190 0.54 -0.35 -0.48
C ILE A 190 0.27 0.34 0.85
N ARG A 191 0.71 1.60 0.97
CA ARG A 191 0.55 2.39 2.19
C ARG A 191 -0.47 3.49 1.94
N ARG A 192 -1.58 3.43 2.68
CA ARG A 192 -2.64 4.45 2.62
C ARG A 192 -2.18 5.70 3.36
N TYR A 193 -2.52 6.87 2.82
CA TYR A 193 -2.39 8.11 3.57
C TYR A 193 -3.50 8.12 4.61
N ALA A 194 -3.14 8.04 5.89
CA ALA A 194 -4.11 8.19 6.96
C ALA A 194 -4.69 9.60 6.90
N LEU A 195 -5.94 9.74 6.44
CA LEU A 195 -6.71 11.00 6.42
C LEU A 195 -7.15 11.43 7.83
N ARG A 196 -6.29 11.24 8.83
CA ARG A 196 -6.56 11.75 10.17
C ARG A 196 -6.18 13.22 10.18
N ARG A 197 -7.18 14.09 10.33
CA ARG A 197 -6.93 15.48 10.70
C ARG A 197 -6.28 15.48 12.06
N GLN A 198 -4.97 15.74 12.10
CA GLN A 198 -4.23 15.88 13.33
C GLN A 198 -4.32 17.32 13.81
N SER A 199 -4.63 17.51 15.08
CA SER A 199 -4.60 18.80 15.77
C SER A 199 -3.81 18.65 17.06
N LEU A 200 -3.38 19.77 17.66
CA LEU A 200 -2.74 19.71 18.97
C LEU A 200 -3.68 19.10 20.02
N GLU A 201 -4.98 19.37 19.94
CA GLU A 201 -6.01 18.78 20.81
C GLU A 201 -6.16 17.26 20.61
N SER A 202 -6.08 16.76 19.37
CA SER A 202 -6.13 15.32 19.11
C SER A 202 -4.93 14.60 19.73
N LEU A 203 -3.75 15.23 19.68
CA LEU A 203 -2.53 14.69 20.30
C LEU A 203 -2.59 14.68 21.83
N ILE A 204 -3.25 15.66 22.45
CA ILE A 204 -3.53 15.65 23.90
C ILE A 204 -4.48 14.50 24.24
N SER A 205 -5.54 14.33 23.46
CA SER A 205 -6.55 13.28 23.67
C SER A 205 -5.94 11.87 23.56
N LEU A 206 -4.92 11.70 22.71
CA LEU A 206 -4.13 10.47 22.57
C LEU A 206 -3.07 10.30 23.67
N GLY A 207 -2.91 11.26 24.59
CA GLY A 207 -1.87 11.26 25.61
C GLY A 207 -0.45 11.44 25.06
N SER A 208 -0.32 11.83 23.78
CA SER A 208 0.98 12.05 23.12
C SER A 208 1.59 13.41 23.48
N LEU A 209 0.78 14.34 23.98
CA LEU A 209 1.19 15.68 24.33
C LEU A 209 0.46 16.16 25.61
N THR A 210 1.14 16.95 26.44
CA THR A 210 0.48 17.63 27.57
C THR A 210 -0.18 18.94 27.12
N GLN A 211 -1.18 19.41 27.88
CA GLN A 211 -1.83 20.71 27.62
C GLN A 211 -0.83 21.88 27.60
N ALA A 212 0.13 21.87 28.54
CA ALA A 212 1.15 22.91 28.62
C ALA A 212 2.04 22.94 27.36
N ALA A 213 2.44 21.77 26.86
CA ALA A 213 3.22 21.67 25.63
C ALA A 213 2.41 22.09 24.39
N ALA A 214 1.12 21.75 24.31
CA ALA A 214 0.25 22.24 23.22
C ALA A 214 0.17 23.75 23.22
N THR A 215 -0.07 24.36 24.38
CA THR A 215 -0.20 25.81 24.52
C THR A 215 1.09 26.52 24.08
N PHE A 216 2.25 25.97 24.47
CA PHE A 216 3.56 26.48 24.04
C PHE A 216 3.74 26.37 22.52
N LEU A 217 3.40 25.23 21.92
CA LEU A 217 3.54 25.01 20.49
C LEU A 217 2.59 25.90 19.69
N GLU A 218 1.35 26.07 20.14
CA GLU A 218 0.41 27.00 19.51
C GLU A 218 0.95 28.43 19.52
N ALA A 219 1.52 28.88 20.65
CA ALA A 219 2.16 30.19 20.74
C ALA A 219 3.37 30.29 19.79
N ALA A 220 4.18 29.24 19.67
CA ALA A 220 5.31 29.19 18.76
C ALA A 220 4.87 29.28 17.29
N MET A 221 3.80 28.58 16.90
CA MET A 221 3.24 28.64 15.55
C MET A 221 2.66 30.02 15.24
N ARG A 222 1.98 30.66 16.20
CA ARG A 222 1.48 32.05 16.06
C ARG A 222 2.60 33.08 15.96
N ALA A 223 3.76 32.81 16.55
CA ALA A 223 4.94 33.65 16.47
C ALA A 223 5.82 33.36 15.24
N SER A 224 5.36 32.51 14.31
CA SER A 224 6.11 32.09 13.11
C SER A 224 7.49 31.50 13.41
N ALA A 225 7.64 30.82 14.56
CA ALA A 225 8.91 30.19 14.91
C ALA A 225 9.24 29.03 13.95
N SER A 226 10.52 28.89 13.60
CA SER A 226 10.98 27.71 12.87
C SER A 226 11.01 26.49 13.80
N VAL A 227 10.36 25.40 13.39
CA VAL A 227 10.27 24.16 14.17
C VAL A 227 10.82 22.99 13.38
N LEU A 228 11.69 22.19 14.01
CA LEU A 228 12.17 20.92 13.49
C LEU A 228 11.57 19.78 14.31
N VAL A 229 10.89 18.84 13.64
CA VAL A 229 10.33 17.64 14.26
C VAL A 229 11.25 16.46 13.96
N SER A 230 11.80 15.81 14.99
CA SER A 230 12.74 14.70 14.86
C SER A 230 12.27 13.46 15.63
N GLY A 231 12.78 12.29 15.24
CA GLY A 231 12.41 11.00 15.83
C GLY A 231 12.60 9.84 14.85
N PRO A 232 12.61 8.58 15.34
CA PRO A 232 12.78 7.40 14.49
C PRO A 232 11.63 7.24 13.48
N PRO A 233 11.79 6.41 12.44
CA PRO A 233 10.68 5.99 11.58
C PRO A 233 9.49 5.48 12.41
N GLY A 234 8.27 5.83 12.02
CA GLY A 234 7.05 5.44 12.74
C GLY A 234 6.72 6.24 14.01
N ALA A 235 7.57 7.16 14.47
CA ALA A 235 7.33 7.94 15.70
C ALA A 235 6.21 9.00 15.63
N GLY A 236 5.45 9.07 14.52
CA GLY A 236 4.38 10.06 14.35
C GLY A 236 4.86 11.48 13.96
N LYS A 237 6.07 11.62 13.40
CA LYS A 237 6.62 12.93 12.98
C LYS A 237 5.70 13.69 12.02
N THR A 238 5.25 13.05 10.94
CA THR A 238 4.34 13.67 9.96
C THR A 238 3.01 14.04 10.59
N SER A 239 2.51 13.22 11.52
CA SER A 239 1.28 13.52 12.28
C SER A 239 1.46 14.77 13.16
N PHE A 240 2.60 14.88 13.83
CA PHE A 240 2.95 16.03 14.66
C PHE A 240 3.11 17.30 13.81
N LEU A 241 3.81 17.19 12.67
CA LEU A 241 3.97 18.27 11.71
C LEU A 241 2.63 18.76 11.16
N SER A 242 1.69 17.85 10.84
CA SER A 242 0.32 18.21 10.46
C SER A 242 -0.40 18.99 11.55
N ALA A 243 -0.28 18.57 12.82
CA ALA A 243 -0.91 19.27 13.94
C ALA A 243 -0.34 20.69 14.14
N LEU A 244 0.97 20.88 13.95
CA LEU A 244 1.60 22.20 14.00
C LEU A 244 1.16 23.08 12.82
N MET A 245 1.13 22.53 11.61
CA MET A 245 0.66 23.25 10.43
C MET A 245 -0.81 23.67 10.58
N ALA A 246 -1.65 22.84 11.20
CA ALA A 246 -3.04 23.19 11.49
C ALA A 246 -3.20 24.27 12.59
N ALA A 247 -2.18 24.45 13.45
CA ALA A 247 -2.15 25.49 14.48
C ALA A 247 -1.55 26.82 14.00
N ALA A 248 -1.04 26.88 12.76
CA ALA A 248 -0.54 28.11 12.17
C ALA A 248 -1.67 29.13 11.94
N PRO A 249 -1.38 30.45 12.00
CA PRO A 249 -2.36 31.49 11.68
C PRO A 249 -3.02 31.29 10.31
N THR A 250 -4.33 31.49 10.24
CA THR A 250 -5.13 31.22 9.02
C THR A 250 -4.86 32.20 7.88
N ASP A 251 -4.27 33.35 8.19
CA ASP A 251 -3.83 34.37 7.25
C ASP A 251 -2.43 34.10 6.66
N HIS A 252 -1.71 33.10 7.15
CA HIS A 252 -0.42 32.69 6.58
C HIS A 252 -0.58 31.93 5.25
N CYS A 253 0.25 32.31 4.27
CA CYS A 253 0.47 31.60 3.02
C CYS A 253 1.44 30.43 3.26
N ILE A 254 0.92 29.20 3.33
CA ILE A 254 1.69 28.00 3.63
C ILE A 254 2.08 27.27 2.34
N ARG A 255 3.38 27.01 2.13
CA ARG A 255 3.89 26.23 0.99
C ARG A 255 4.52 24.95 1.49
N ALA A 256 3.84 23.82 1.28
CA ALA A 256 4.29 22.52 1.75
C ALA A 256 4.96 21.72 0.62
N CYS A 257 6.23 21.38 0.77
CA CYS A 257 7.02 20.61 -0.18
C CYS A 257 7.31 19.21 0.37
N GLU A 258 7.01 18.16 -0.39
CA GLU A 258 7.22 16.77 0.02
C GLU A 258 7.80 15.94 -1.14
N GLU A 259 8.63 14.94 -0.86
CA GLU A 259 9.00 13.96 -1.89
C GLU A 259 7.78 13.17 -2.35
N VAL A 260 6.95 12.77 -1.39
CA VAL A 260 5.66 12.15 -1.58
C VAL A 260 4.71 12.79 -0.58
N ARG A 261 3.63 13.40 -1.05
CA ARG A 261 2.69 14.13 -0.21
C ARG A 261 1.98 13.20 0.77
N GLU A 262 2.29 13.35 2.05
CA GLU A 262 1.61 12.73 3.18
C GLU A 262 0.75 13.76 3.95
N LEU A 263 1.07 15.06 3.85
CA LEU A 263 0.36 16.11 4.57
C LEU A 263 -0.98 16.49 3.91
N HIS A 264 -2.03 16.56 4.74
CA HIS A 264 -3.42 16.81 4.31
C HIS A 264 -4.13 17.76 5.29
N VAL A 265 -3.59 18.96 5.48
CA VAL A 265 -4.25 20.02 6.26
C VAL A 265 -5.02 20.94 5.30
N PRO A 266 -6.28 21.29 5.57
CA PRO A 266 -6.97 22.32 4.80
C PRO A 266 -6.24 23.66 4.94
N LEU A 267 -5.70 24.19 3.85
CA LEU A 267 -5.02 25.49 3.81
C LEU A 267 -5.97 26.56 3.27
N VAL A 268 -6.04 27.70 3.95
CA VAL A 268 -6.78 28.89 3.46
C VAL A 268 -5.96 29.59 2.37
N HIS A 269 -4.66 29.77 2.61
CA HIS A 269 -3.71 30.37 1.67
C HIS A 269 -2.51 29.45 1.48
N GLY A 270 -2.15 29.22 0.21
CA GLY A 270 -0.98 28.42 -0.16
C GLY A 270 -1.33 27.13 -0.91
N SER A 271 -0.38 26.19 -0.96
CA SER A 271 -0.52 24.95 -1.71
C SER A 271 0.48 23.88 -1.25
N TYR A 272 0.19 22.64 -1.64
CA TYR A 272 1.10 21.51 -1.59
C TYR A 272 1.87 21.38 -2.90
N TYR A 273 3.11 20.91 -2.80
CA TYR A 273 4.04 20.66 -3.89
C TYR A 273 4.71 19.32 -3.65
N GLU A 274 4.73 18.48 -4.68
CA GLU A 274 5.29 17.15 -4.62
C GLU A 274 6.44 17.01 -5.62
N ALA A 275 7.52 16.36 -5.17
CA ALA A 275 8.66 16.07 -6.03
C ALA A 275 8.23 15.10 -7.13
N ARG A 276 8.84 15.26 -8.31
CA ARG A 276 8.57 14.36 -9.42
C ARG A 276 9.83 13.55 -9.68
N PRO A 277 9.82 12.21 -9.48
CA PRO A 277 10.95 11.40 -9.92
C PRO A 277 11.06 11.46 -11.45
N PRO A 278 12.24 11.16 -12.03
CA PRO A 278 12.41 11.19 -13.47
C PRO A 278 11.37 10.31 -14.20
N SER A 279 11.05 10.73 -15.41
CA SER A 279 10.22 9.97 -16.34
C SER A 279 11.00 8.74 -16.83
N LEU A 280 10.33 7.85 -17.56
CA LEU A 280 10.94 6.61 -18.08
C LEU A 280 12.13 6.87 -19.02
N ASP A 281 12.18 8.03 -19.67
CA ASP A 281 13.29 8.47 -20.51
C ASP A 281 14.44 9.14 -19.72
N GLY A 282 14.34 9.17 -18.39
CA GLY A 282 15.31 9.79 -17.48
C GLY A 282 15.17 11.30 -17.35
N THR A 283 14.15 11.92 -17.95
CA THR A 283 14.00 13.38 -17.96
C THR A 283 12.89 13.88 -17.02
N GLY A 284 12.91 15.18 -16.75
CA GLY A 284 11.83 15.84 -16.03
C GLY A 284 11.79 15.57 -14.53
N GLU A 285 12.89 15.13 -13.93
CA GLU A 285 13.01 15.12 -12.47
C GLU A 285 12.77 16.54 -11.91
N ILE A 286 11.99 16.61 -10.83
CA ILE A 286 11.82 17.81 -10.00
C ILE A 286 12.13 17.36 -8.58
N SER A 287 13.31 17.75 -8.08
CA SER A 287 13.74 17.34 -6.75
C SER A 287 13.03 18.15 -5.66
N LEU A 288 13.03 17.64 -4.43
CA LEU A 288 12.53 18.38 -3.27
C LEU A 288 13.25 19.73 -3.09
N ARG A 289 14.55 19.78 -3.41
CA ARG A 289 15.34 21.01 -3.40
C ARG A 289 14.82 22.04 -4.41
N ASP A 290 14.43 21.61 -5.61
CA ASP A 290 13.88 22.50 -6.63
C ASP A 290 12.55 23.10 -6.18
N LEU A 291 11.72 22.31 -5.50
CA LEU A 291 10.48 22.78 -4.91
C LEU A 291 10.73 23.83 -3.82
N VAL A 292 11.66 23.59 -2.90
CA VAL A 292 11.99 24.56 -1.84
C VAL A 292 12.49 25.88 -2.44
N LYS A 293 13.36 25.82 -3.46
CA LYS A 293 13.85 27.03 -4.14
C LYS A 293 12.72 27.83 -4.79
N VAL A 294 11.82 27.17 -5.50
CA VAL A 294 10.75 27.89 -6.20
C VAL A 294 9.73 28.44 -5.22
N THR A 295 9.39 27.72 -4.14
CA THR A 295 8.42 28.20 -3.15
C THR A 295 8.95 29.36 -2.32
N LEU A 296 10.27 29.44 -2.07
CA LEU A 296 10.90 30.61 -1.45
C LEU A 296 10.67 31.90 -2.26
N ALA A 297 10.65 31.81 -3.59
CA ALA A 297 10.37 32.95 -4.46
C ALA A 297 8.88 33.36 -4.50
N MET A 298 7.99 32.56 -3.89
CA MET A 298 6.54 32.81 -3.87
C MET A 298 6.06 33.58 -2.63
N ARG A 299 6.98 34.20 -1.88
CA ARG A 299 6.71 34.96 -0.65
C ARG A 299 5.79 34.18 0.32
N PRO A 300 6.21 32.99 0.77
CA PRO A 300 5.48 32.25 1.79
C PRO A 300 5.64 32.92 3.15
N ASP A 301 4.62 32.84 4.00
CA ASP A 301 4.77 33.12 5.43
C ASP A 301 5.31 31.89 6.18
N MET A 302 5.11 30.70 5.62
CA MET A 302 5.62 29.45 6.16
C MET A 302 5.93 28.45 5.04
N ILE A 303 7.13 27.87 5.09
CA ILE A 303 7.50 26.71 4.27
C ILE A 303 7.48 25.49 5.18
N VAL A 304 6.80 24.45 4.72
CA VAL A 304 6.78 23.15 5.37
C VAL A 304 7.50 22.16 4.47
N VAL A 305 8.45 21.42 5.02
CA VAL A 305 9.11 20.31 4.31
C VAL A 305 8.83 19.03 5.08
N GLY A 306 8.19 18.06 4.41
CA GLY A 306 7.71 16.84 5.07
C GLY A 306 8.84 16.04 5.72
N GLU A 307 9.95 15.86 5.00
CA GLU A 307 11.15 15.24 5.53
C GLU A 307 12.39 15.81 4.83
N VAL A 308 13.45 16.03 5.62
CA VAL A 308 14.73 16.57 5.13
C VAL A 308 15.79 15.47 5.25
N ARG A 309 16.32 15.02 4.11
CA ARG A 309 17.29 13.92 3.99
C ARG A 309 18.51 14.27 3.14
N GLY A 310 18.49 15.39 2.43
CA GLY A 310 19.48 15.71 1.41
C GLY A 310 19.74 17.21 1.21
N ALA A 311 19.93 17.58 -0.05
CA ALA A 311 20.44 18.88 -0.45
C ALA A 311 19.47 20.05 -0.17
N GLU A 312 18.18 19.77 0.00
CA GLU A 312 17.16 20.73 0.42
C GLU A 312 17.43 21.33 1.80
N ALA A 313 18.17 20.63 2.67
CA ALA A 313 18.57 21.14 3.99
C ALA A 313 19.34 22.48 3.90
N PHE A 314 20.16 22.62 2.86
CA PHE A 314 20.91 23.85 2.61
C PHE A 314 19.98 25.03 2.29
N GLU A 315 18.97 24.81 1.44
CA GLU A 315 18.04 25.88 1.06
C GLU A 315 17.16 26.29 2.25
N LEU A 316 16.76 25.33 3.10
CA LEU A 316 16.03 25.62 4.34
C LEU A 316 16.86 26.42 5.34
N THR A 317 18.14 26.10 5.49
CA THR A 317 19.04 26.85 6.37
C THR A 317 19.20 28.30 5.88
N ARG A 318 19.26 28.50 4.56
CA ARG A 318 19.30 29.85 3.96
C ARG A 318 17.99 30.60 4.17
N ALA A 319 16.86 29.92 4.02
CA ALA A 319 15.54 30.48 4.29
C ALA A 319 15.44 30.98 5.73
N ALA A 320 15.73 30.12 6.69
CA ALA A 320 15.68 30.46 8.12
C ALA A 320 16.57 31.66 8.48
N ASN A 321 17.68 31.88 7.76
CA ASN A 321 18.57 33.02 7.97
C ASN A 321 18.07 34.32 7.28
N ALA A 322 17.22 34.20 6.25
CA ALA A 322 16.70 35.35 5.51
C ALA A 322 15.44 35.97 6.14
N GLY A 323 14.87 35.31 7.16
CA GLY A 323 13.56 35.62 7.75
C GLY A 323 12.44 34.89 7.03
#